data_AF-A0A1V9Y1X4-F1
#
_entry.id   AF-A0A1V9Y1X4-F1
#
_cell.length_a   1.000
_cell.length_b   1.000
_cell.length_c   1.000
_cell.angle_alpha   90.00
_cell.angle_beta   90.00
_cell.angle_gamma   90.00
#
_symmetry.space_group_name_H-M   'P 1'
#
loop_
_entity.id
_entity.type
_entity.pdbx_description
1 polymer ?
#
loop_
_entity_poly.entity_id
_entity_poly.type
_entity_poly.pdbx_seq_one_letter_code
_entity_poly.pdbx_strand_id
1 'polypeptide(L)'
;AHIGVGISGQEGMQAVLASDFSIAQFRFLERLLLVHGRWSYLRMCMFLRYFFYKNFAFTLCHFWFAFFCGFSAQTLYDPVFISFYNVFYTSLPVLALGVFDQEPSTIVLPRAVKISTDINFSALSYQLYW
;
A
#
# COMPACT_ATOMS: atom_id res chain seq x y z
N ALA A 1 13.49 17.74 -3.00
CA ALA A 1 13.44 16.35 -3.49
C ALA A 1 12.18 15.69 -2.93
N HIS A 2 11.56 14.75 -3.65
CA HIS A 2 10.36 14.05 -3.16
C HIS A 2 10.69 12.87 -2.22
N ILE A 3 11.90 12.32 -2.33
CA ILE A 3 12.43 11.29 -1.43
C ILE A 3 13.89 11.68 -1.17
N GLY A 4 14.25 11.91 0.10
CA GLY A 4 15.63 12.19 0.49
C GLY A 4 16.38 10.89 0.81
N VAL A 5 17.50 10.63 0.11
CA VAL A 5 18.38 9.51 0.43
C VAL A 5 19.75 10.03 0.88
N GLY A 6 20.10 9.79 2.13
CA GLY A 6 21.38 10.19 2.72
C GLY A 6 22.41 9.07 2.61
N ILE A 7 23.64 9.42 2.20
CA ILE A 7 24.76 8.48 2.13
C ILE A 7 25.61 8.68 3.39
N SER A 8 25.82 7.62 4.17
CA SER A 8 26.67 7.66 5.35
C SER A 8 28.14 7.68 4.95
N GLY A 9 28.79 8.84 5.15
CA GLY A 9 30.24 9.02 5.04
C GLY A 9 30.90 9.11 6.41
N GLN A 10 32.24 9.05 6.43
CA GLN A 10 33.04 9.16 7.66
C GLN A 10 33.14 10.60 8.22
N GLU A 11 32.86 11.61 7.41
CA GLU A 11 33.17 13.01 7.75
C GLU A 11 31.93 13.90 8.02
N GLY A 12 30.71 13.39 7.81
CA GLY A 12 29.50 14.17 8.09
C GLY A 12 28.21 13.37 7.97
N MET A 13 27.44 13.29 9.05
CA MET A 13 26.18 12.53 9.13
C MET A 13 24.93 13.41 8.98
N GLN A 14 25.09 14.72 8.78
CA GLN A 14 23.96 15.66 8.71
C GLN A 14 23.01 15.35 7.54
N ALA A 15 23.54 14.94 6.38
CA ALA A 15 22.73 14.53 5.23
C ALA A 15 21.96 13.23 5.47
N VAL A 16 22.48 12.34 6.33
CA VAL A 16 21.80 11.09 6.73
C VAL A 16 20.67 11.36 7.72
N LEU A 17 20.92 12.21 8.71
CA LEU A 17 19.92 12.57 9.73
C LEU A 17 18.76 13.40 9.17
N ALA A 18 19.00 14.15 8.09
CA ALA A 18 17.97 14.92 7.40
C ALA A 18 17.27 14.14 6.26
N SER A 19 17.61 12.86 6.03
CA SER A 19 17.07 12.05 4.93
C SER A 19 16.05 11.02 5.39
N ASP A 20 15.06 10.72 4.54
CA ASP A 20 14.03 9.71 4.80
C ASP A 20 14.60 8.28 4.79
N PHE A 21 15.63 8.04 3.96
CA PHE A 21 16.33 6.77 3.86
C PHE A 21 17.83 6.98 3.96
N SER A 22 18.49 6.21 4.83
CA SER A 22 19.95 6.23 4.96
C SER A 22 20.58 4.95 4.40
N ILE A 23 21.56 5.12 3.52
CA ILE A 23 22.31 4.01 2.92
C ILE A 23 23.81 4.19 3.16
N ALA A 24 24.52 3.09 3.39
CA ALA A 24 25.96 3.12 3.60
C ALA A 24 26.75 3.37 2.29
N GLN A 25 26.25 2.88 1.16
CA GLN A 25 26.91 2.97 -0.14
C GLN A 25 25.88 3.12 -1.26
N PHE A 26 26.24 3.85 -2.32
CA PHE A 26 25.36 4.11 -3.47
C PHE A 26 24.88 2.82 -4.18
N ARG A 27 25.68 1.75 -4.17
CA ARG A 27 25.31 0.44 -4.75
C ARG A 27 24.03 -0.15 -4.13
N PHE A 28 23.70 0.16 -2.88
CA PHE A 28 22.49 -0.34 -2.24
C PHE A 28 21.21 0.40 -2.68
N LEU A 29 21.35 1.59 -3.27
CA LEU A 29 20.22 2.36 -3.78
C LEU A 29 19.46 1.62 -4.88
N GLU A 30 20.19 0.94 -5.78
CA GLU A 30 19.59 0.16 -6.87
C GLU A 30 18.66 -0.95 -6.32
N ARG A 31 19.15 -1.73 -5.35
CA ARG A 31 18.35 -2.81 -4.73
C ARG A 31 17.19 -2.25 -3.89
N LEU A 32 17.39 -1.13 -3.20
CA LEU A 32 16.34 -0.48 -2.41
C LEU A 32 15.19 -0.02 -3.32
N LEU A 33 15.50 0.69 -4.42
CA LEU A 33 14.48 1.21 -5.33
C LEU A 33 13.80 0.08 -6.13
N LEU A 34 14.56 -0.83 -6.72
CA LEU A 34 14.00 -1.85 -7.64
C LEU A 34 13.23 -2.94 -6.92
N VAL A 35 13.72 -3.39 -5.76
CA VAL A 35 13.04 -4.44 -4.97
C VAL A 35 12.03 -3.77 -4.04
N HIS A 36 12.50 -3.05 -3.03
CA HIS A 36 11.62 -2.54 -1.98
C HIS A 36 10.66 -1.45 -2.50
N GLY A 37 11.09 -0.61 -3.43
CA GLY A 37 10.22 0.39 -4.06
C GLY A 37 9.05 -0.23 -4.82
N ARG A 38 9.30 -1.28 -5.64
CA ARG A 38 8.23 -1.98 -6.37
C ARG A 38 7.25 -2.69 -5.43
N TRP A 39 7.76 -3.36 -4.41
CA TRP A 39 6.93 -4.06 -3.42
C TRP A 39 6.10 -3.08 -2.58
N SER A 40 6.67 -1.96 -2.16
CA SER A 40 5.96 -0.89 -1.45
C SER A 40 4.84 -0.30 -2.32
N TYR A 41 5.13 -0.03 -3.60
CA TYR A 41 4.14 0.50 -4.55
C TYR A 41 2.96 -0.45 -4.76
N LEU A 42 3.21 -1.74 -5.02
CA LEU A 42 2.14 -2.72 -5.23
C LEU A 42 1.25 -2.89 -3.98
N ARG A 43 1.85 -2.89 -2.78
CA ARG A 43 1.10 -2.94 -1.51
C ARG A 43 0.23 -1.70 -1.33
N MET A 44 0.77 -0.52 -1.62
CA MET A 44 0.01 0.74 -1.55
C MET A 44 -1.17 0.74 -2.54
N CYS A 45 -0.99 0.26 -3.77
CA CYS A 45 -2.07 0.15 -4.75
C CYS A 45 -3.19 -0.79 -4.29
N MET A 46 -2.84 -1.96 -3.73
CA MET A 46 -3.83 -2.91 -3.19
C MET A 46 -4.59 -2.32 -2.00
N PHE A 47 -3.86 -1.65 -1.09
CA PHE A 47 -4.46 -0.95 0.05
C PHE A 47 -5.43 0.14 -0.42
N LEU A 48 -5.03 0.99 -1.37
CA LEU A 48 -5.88 2.06 -1.91
C LEU A 48 -7.14 1.51 -2.58
N ARG A 49 -7.01 0.45 -3.40
CA ARG A 49 -8.17 -0.19 -4.04
C ARG A 49 -9.17 -0.69 -3.00
N TYR A 50 -8.69 -1.36 -1.95
CA TYR A 50 -9.53 -1.85 -0.86
C TYR A 50 -10.17 -0.70 -0.07
N PHE A 51 -9.40 0.36 0.20
CA PHE A 51 -9.88 1.56 0.88
C PHE A 51 -11.03 2.23 0.13
N PHE A 52 -10.90 2.42 -1.19
CA PHE A 52 -11.98 2.99 -1.99
C PHE A 52 -13.20 2.07 -2.04
N TYR A 53 -13.00 0.76 -2.22
CA TYR A 53 -14.09 -0.21 -2.27
C TYR A 53 -14.95 -0.19 -1.00
N LYS A 54 -14.32 -0.25 0.19
CA LYS A 54 -15.07 -0.28 1.46
C LYS A 54 -15.85 1.02 1.72
N ASN A 55 -15.23 2.17 1.44
CA ASN A 55 -15.86 3.46 1.70
C ASN A 55 -17.03 3.69 0.73
N PHE A 56 -16.86 3.33 -0.54
CA PHE A 56 -17.91 3.47 -1.53
C PHE A 56 -19.10 2.56 -1.22
N ALA A 57 -18.86 1.30 -0.85
CA ALA A 57 -19.91 0.39 -0.43
C ALA A 57 -20.69 0.92 0.79
N PHE A 58 -19.98 1.44 1.80
CA PHE A 58 -20.60 2.01 3.00
C PHE A 58 -21.45 3.26 2.69
N THR A 59 -20.94 4.16 1.84
CA THR A 59 -21.67 5.36 1.39
C THR A 59 -22.86 5.01 0.52
N LEU A 60 -22.76 4.03 -0.37
CA LEU A 60 -23.88 3.56 -1.20
C LEU A 60 -25.02 3.00 -0.34
N CYS A 61 -24.73 2.26 0.72
CA CYS A 61 -25.75 1.78 1.65
C CYS A 61 -26.52 2.94 2.31
N HIS A 62 -25.82 3.99 2.75
CA HIS A 62 -26.45 5.19 3.31
C HIS A 62 -27.26 5.95 2.27
N PHE A 63 -26.73 6.07 1.05
CA PHE A 63 -27.41 6.72 -0.06
C PHE A 63 -28.71 6.00 -0.42
N TRP A 64 -28.69 4.66 -0.47
CA TRP A 64 -29.89 3.86 -0.72
C TRP A 64 -30.92 4.02 0.39
N PHE A 65 -30.49 3.97 1.66
CA PHE A 65 -31.37 4.20 2.80
C PHE A 65 -31.98 5.61 2.81
N ALA A 66 -31.23 6.62 2.38
CA ALA A 66 -31.72 7.99 2.31
C ALA A 66 -32.96 8.14 1.41
N PHE A 67 -33.10 7.33 0.36
CA PHE A 67 -34.31 7.33 -0.47
C PHE A 67 -35.56 6.85 0.29
N PHE A 68 -35.43 5.89 1.20
CA PHE A 68 -36.56 5.40 1.99
C PHE A 68 -36.95 6.35 3.12
N CYS A 69 -36.00 7.11 3.67
CA CYS A 69 -36.22 8.09 4.74
C CYS A 69 -36.46 9.52 4.24
N GLY A 70 -36.67 9.73 2.93
CA GLY A 70 -36.93 11.05 2.37
C GLY A 70 -35.81 12.06 2.61
N PHE A 71 -34.55 11.62 2.64
CA PHE A 71 -33.37 12.44 2.94
C PHE A 71 -33.32 13.08 4.34
N SER A 72 -34.03 12.53 5.32
CA SER A 72 -34.03 13.03 6.71
C SER A 72 -32.68 12.86 7.48
N ALA A 73 -31.58 12.51 6.78
CA ALA A 73 -30.22 12.33 7.33
C ALA A 73 -30.11 11.42 8.57
N GLN A 74 -31.05 10.47 8.73
CA GLN A 74 -31.03 9.53 9.83
C GLN A 74 -29.89 8.52 9.66
N THR A 75 -29.16 8.25 10.74
CA THR A 75 -28.07 7.28 10.76
C THR A 75 -28.64 5.87 10.78
N LEU A 76 -28.32 5.06 9.77
CA LEU A 76 -28.72 3.64 9.72
C LEU A 76 -27.99 2.81 10.80
N TYR A 77 -26.74 3.16 11.09
CA TYR A 77 -25.89 2.48 12.05
C TYR A 77 -25.58 3.35 13.26
N ASP A 78 -25.44 2.71 14.42
CA ASP A 78 -24.94 3.36 15.65
C ASP A 78 -23.49 3.85 15.44
N PRO A 79 -23.11 5.05 15.91
CA PRO A 79 -21.73 5.57 15.82
C PRO A 79 -20.67 4.63 16.38
N VAL A 80 -21.00 3.81 17.38
CA VAL A 80 -20.10 2.78 17.92
C VAL A 80 -19.83 1.70 16.87
N PHE A 81 -20.87 1.26 16.14
CA PHE A 81 -20.74 0.28 15.06
C PHE A 81 -19.91 0.82 13.90
N ILE A 82 -20.08 2.10 13.54
CA ILE A 82 -19.29 2.78 12.51
C ILE A 82 -17.81 2.84 12.92
N SER A 83 -17.54 3.12 14.20
CA SER A 83 -16.18 3.15 14.75
C SER A 83 -15.52 1.78 14.69
N PHE A 84 -16.23 0.72 15.10
CA PHE A 84 -15.73 -0.65 14.98
C PHE A 84 -15.50 -1.06 13.53
N TYR A 85 -16.40 -0.70 12.62
CA TYR A 85 -16.22 -0.94 11.18
C TYR A 85 -14.92 -0.30 10.69
N ASN A 86 -14.67 0.97 11.01
CA ASN A 86 -13.41 1.59 10.61
C ASN A 86 -12.19 0.95 11.28
N VAL A 87 -12.24 0.60 12.56
CA VAL A 87 -11.10 -0.03 13.25
C VAL A 87 -10.79 -1.40 12.66
N PHE A 88 -11.76 -2.30 12.56
CA PHE A 88 -11.53 -3.64 12.02
C PHE A 88 -11.12 -3.58 10.55
N TYR A 89 -11.85 -2.84 9.71
CA TYR A 89 -11.58 -2.83 8.27
C TYR A 89 -10.36 -1.97 7.87
N THR A 90 -9.85 -1.11 8.75
CA THR A 90 -8.60 -0.36 8.50
C THR A 90 -7.39 -1.07 9.12
N SER A 91 -7.55 -1.77 10.26
CA SER A 91 -6.47 -2.55 10.86
C SER A 91 -6.23 -3.90 10.17
N LEU A 92 -7.27 -4.58 9.68
CA LEU A 92 -7.15 -5.85 8.95
C LEU A 92 -6.21 -5.78 7.73
N PRO A 93 -6.33 -4.81 6.81
CA PRO A 93 -5.40 -4.73 5.68
C PRO A 93 -3.97 -4.37 6.13
N VAL A 94 -3.79 -3.57 7.19
CA VAL A 94 -2.46 -3.26 7.74
C VAL A 94 -1.84 -4.50 8.38
N LEU A 95 -2.61 -5.27 9.15
CA LEU A 95 -2.18 -6.53 9.75
C LEU A 95 -1.91 -7.60 8.69
N ALA A 96 -2.78 -7.72 7.68
CA ALA A 96 -2.57 -8.64 6.57
C ALA A 96 -1.27 -8.29 5.82
N LEU A 97 -1.05 -7.02 5.49
CA LEU A 97 0.19 -6.58 4.86
C LEU A 97 1.42 -6.79 5.74
N GLY A 98 1.29 -6.71 7.07
CA GLY A 98 2.38 -6.95 8.01
C GLY A 98 2.69 -8.44 8.25
N VAL A 99 1.67 -9.30 8.28
CA VAL A 99 1.81 -10.75 8.52
C VAL A 99 2.20 -11.49 7.24
N PHE A 100 1.64 -11.10 6.09
CA PHE A 100 1.95 -11.73 4.80
C PHE A 100 3.20 -11.15 4.13
N ASP A 101 3.98 -10.29 4.80
CA ASP A 101 5.28 -9.77 4.32
C ASP A 101 6.41 -10.83 4.43
N GLN A 102 6.09 -12.09 4.14
CA GLN A 102 7.08 -13.15 3.96
C GLN A 102 7.35 -13.32 2.47
N GLU A 103 8.44 -12.69 1.99
CA GLU A 103 8.97 -12.99 0.67
C GLU A 103 9.43 -14.46 0.61
N PRO A 104 9.07 -15.24 -0.42
CA PRO A 104 9.83 -16.44 -0.75
C PRO A 104 11.22 -16.02 -1.27
N SER A 105 12.24 -16.22 -0.44
CA SER A 105 13.66 -16.31 -0.79
C SER A 105 14.23 -15.21 -1.71
N THR A 106 14.88 -14.23 -1.10
CA THR A 106 15.72 -13.17 -1.69
C THR A 106 16.98 -13.67 -2.44
N ILE A 107 17.02 -14.96 -2.82
CA ILE A 107 18.20 -15.67 -3.35
C ILE A 107 18.23 -15.71 -4.89
N VAL A 108 17.09 -15.55 -5.55
CA VAL A 108 17.04 -15.57 -7.02
C VAL A 108 16.78 -14.14 -7.50
N LEU A 109 17.78 -13.53 -8.14
CA LEU A 109 17.70 -12.60 -9.28
C LEU A 109 18.81 -11.51 -9.24
N PRO A 110 20.05 -11.83 -9.67
CA PRO A 110 20.83 -10.95 -10.50
C PRO A 110 20.56 -11.30 -11.97
N ARG A 111 19.38 -10.93 -12.47
CA ARG A 111 19.09 -10.87 -13.92
C ARG A 111 17.97 -9.87 -14.15
N ALA A 112 18.33 -8.61 -13.95
CA ALA A 112 17.53 -7.46 -14.31
C ALA A 112 17.18 -7.48 -15.82
N VAL A 113 16.13 -6.72 -16.13
CA VAL A 113 15.79 -6.13 -17.44
C VAL A 113 14.74 -6.84 -18.31
N LYS A 114 14.52 -8.16 -18.29
CA LYS A 114 13.50 -8.76 -19.19
C LYS A 114 12.04 -8.78 -18.69
N ILE A 115 11.80 -8.59 -17.39
CA ILE A 115 10.46 -8.80 -16.82
C ILE A 115 9.59 -7.52 -16.85
N SER A 116 10.17 -6.35 -17.13
CA SER A 116 9.43 -5.08 -17.19
C SER A 116 8.38 -5.03 -18.31
N THR A 117 8.52 -5.87 -19.35
CA THR A 117 7.56 -5.98 -20.46
C THR A 117 6.50 -7.07 -20.27
N ASP A 118 6.72 -8.06 -19.39
CA ASP A 118 5.80 -9.21 -19.23
C ASP A 118 4.80 -9.07 -18.07
N ILE A 119 5.02 -8.14 -17.14
CA ILE A 119 4.12 -7.92 -16.00
C ILE A 119 2.85 -7.15 -16.39
N ASN A 120 2.81 -6.47 -17.54
CA ASN A 120 1.64 -5.71 -17.99
C ASN A 120 0.51 -6.56 -18.60
N PHE A 121 0.69 -7.88 -18.80
CA PHE A 121 -0.36 -8.72 -19.40
C PHE A 121 -0.78 -9.92 -18.53
N SER A 122 0.12 -10.45 -17.70
CA SER A 122 -0.16 -11.65 -16.91
C SER A 122 -0.86 -11.35 -15.57
N ALA A 123 -0.42 -10.33 -14.83
CA ALA A 123 -0.94 -10.06 -13.48
C ALA A 123 -2.37 -9.46 -13.47
N LEU A 124 -2.81 -8.82 -14.56
CA LEU A 124 -4.18 -8.32 -14.71
C LEU A 124 -5.18 -9.39 -15.16
N SER A 125 -4.72 -10.51 -15.74
CA SER A 125 -5.60 -11.58 -16.23
C SER A 125 -6.03 -12.57 -15.15
N TYR A 126 -5.21 -12.82 -14.10
CA TYR A 126 -5.50 -13.88 -13.13
C TYR A 126 -6.35 -13.46 -11.91
N GLN A 127 -6.64 -12.17 -11.72
CA GLN A 127 -7.46 -11.67 -10.60
C GLN A 127 -8.89 -11.25 -11.02
N LEU A 128 -9.27 -11.45 -12.29
CA LEU A 128 -10.61 -11.08 -12.79
C LEU A 128 -11.55 -12.27 -13.03
N TYR A 129 -11.14 -13.52 -12.76
CA TYR A 129 -11.96 -14.69 -13.11
C TYR A 129 -12.25 -15.74 -12.03
N TRP A 130 -11.78 -15.59 -10.79
CA TRP A 130 -12.32 -16.34 -9.64
C TRP A 130 -12.18 -15.51 -8.36
#